data_AF-A0A6P8MBJ1-F1
#
_entry.id   AF-A0A6P8MBJ1-F1
#
_cell.length_a   1.000
_cell.length_b   1.000
_cell.length_c   1.000
_cell.angle_alpha   90.00
_cell.angle_beta   90.00
_cell.angle_gamma   90.00
#
_symmetry.space_group_name_H-M   'P 1'
#
loop_
_entity.id
_entity.type
_entity.pdbx_description
1 polymer ?
#
loop_
_entity_poly.entity_id
_entity_poly.type
_entity_poly.pdbx_seq_one_letter_code
_entity_poly.pdbx_strand_id
1 'polypeptide(L)'
;MATLLTNEAKLRYIMEWFQEWSEMEKNDFLDILIEECGPPNLVHRLLSKMKHLANVIEDKPTLFECRIKLFRQWSQNWSQQEKDHLLSSIKEADAAFAQKYDEKLLSLSHTEHKQSDKKEI
;
A
#
# COMPACT_ATOMS: atom_id res chain seq x y z
N MET A 1 -16.40 -17.68 17.11
CA MET A 1 -15.20 -17.34 17.88
C MET A 1 -14.20 -16.71 16.92
N ALA A 2 -14.23 -15.39 16.73
CA ALA A 2 -13.23 -14.73 15.90
C ALA A 2 -11.90 -14.77 16.67
N THR A 3 -10.94 -15.54 16.17
CA THR A 3 -9.57 -15.48 16.69
C THR A 3 -9.07 -14.06 16.51
N LEU A 4 -8.94 -13.31 17.61
CA LEU A 4 -8.30 -12.00 17.62
C LEU A 4 -6.82 -12.22 17.29
N LEU A 5 -6.45 -12.07 16.03
CA LEU A 5 -5.04 -12.06 15.63
C LEU A 5 -4.36 -10.83 16.24
N THR A 6 -3.20 -11.04 16.84
CA THR A 6 -2.34 -9.94 17.29
C THR A 6 -1.82 -9.17 16.08
N ASN A 7 -1.49 -7.89 16.25
CA ASN A 7 -0.92 -7.10 15.15
C ASN A 7 0.40 -7.70 14.65
N GLU A 8 1.23 -8.22 15.55
CA GLU A 8 2.44 -8.96 15.17
C GLU A 8 2.16 -10.17 14.26
N ALA A 9 1.12 -10.96 14.55
CA ALA A 9 0.72 -12.06 13.70
C ALA A 9 0.21 -11.58 12.33
N LYS A 10 -0.57 -10.49 12.30
CA LYS A 10 -1.04 -9.87 11.05
C LYS A 10 0.14 -9.41 10.20
N LEU A 11 1.13 -8.74 10.79
CA LEU A 11 2.35 -8.28 10.11
C LEU A 11 3.10 -9.44 9.47
N ARG A 12 3.24 -10.57 10.19
CA ARG A 12 3.85 -11.79 9.65
C ARG A 12 3.09 -12.35 8.45
N TYR A 13 1.76 -12.40 8.52
CA TYR A 13 0.94 -12.83 7.37
C TYR A 13 1.14 -11.93 6.14
N ILE A 14 1.22 -10.60 6.31
CA ILE A 14 1.47 -9.71 5.17
C ILE A 14 2.84 -10.00 4.54
N MET A 15 3.87 -10.21 5.37
CA MET A 15 5.20 -10.55 4.88
C MET A 15 5.22 -11.87 4.11
N GLU A 16 4.55 -12.91 4.64
CA GLU A 16 4.41 -14.20 3.94
C GLU A 16 3.70 -14.02 2.59
N TRP A 17 2.59 -13.29 2.55
CA TRP A 17 1.87 -13.03 1.30
C TRP A 17 2.71 -12.24 0.30
N PHE A 18 3.47 -11.25 0.76
CA PHE A 18 4.33 -10.44 -0.09
C PHE A 18 5.42 -11.27 -0.79
N GLN A 19 5.98 -12.27 -0.09
CA GLN A 19 6.97 -13.18 -0.68
C GLN A 19 6.36 -14.16 -1.68
N GLU A 20 5.07 -14.46 -1.57
CA GLU A 20 4.33 -15.32 -2.51
C GLU A 20 3.84 -14.58 -3.77
N TRP A 21 3.65 -13.27 -3.68
CA TRP A 21 3.12 -12.47 -4.78
C TRP A 21 4.06 -12.43 -5.98
N SER A 22 3.46 -12.47 -7.16
CA SER A 22 4.14 -12.17 -8.41
C SER A 22 4.64 -10.72 -8.44
N GLU A 23 5.60 -10.43 -9.31
CA GLU A 23 6.08 -9.05 -9.51
C GLU A 23 4.95 -8.09 -9.93
N MET A 24 3.95 -8.58 -10.65
CA MET A 24 2.78 -7.78 -11.03
C MET A 24 1.94 -7.41 -9.79
N GLU A 25 1.61 -8.39 -8.94
CA GLU A 25 0.87 -8.18 -7.70
C GLU A 25 1.63 -7.28 -6.71
N LYS A 26 2.96 -7.44 -6.62
CA LYS A 26 3.78 -6.52 -5.82
C LYS A 26 3.68 -5.08 -6.36
N ASN A 27 3.79 -4.88 -7.67
CA ASN A 27 3.65 -3.53 -8.25
C ASN A 27 2.27 -2.92 -7.95
N ASP A 28 1.20 -3.71 -7.98
CA ASP A 28 -0.14 -3.24 -7.60
C ASP A 28 -0.23 -2.93 -6.10
N PHE A 29 0.42 -3.74 -5.25
CA PHE A 29 0.51 -3.50 -3.81
C PHE A 29 1.28 -2.23 -3.46
N LEU A 30 2.21 -1.78 -4.31
CA LEU A 30 3.04 -0.61 -4.05
C LEU A 30 2.22 0.66 -3.76
N ASP A 31 1.19 0.91 -4.58
CA ASP A 31 0.28 2.05 -4.37
C ASP A 31 -0.45 1.96 -3.03
N ILE A 32 -0.91 0.75 -2.71
CA ILE A 32 -1.66 0.47 -1.48
C ILE A 32 -0.78 0.65 -0.26
N LEU A 33 0.48 0.21 -0.33
CA LEU A 33 1.43 0.34 0.78
C LEU A 33 1.79 1.80 1.06
N ILE A 34 1.97 2.64 0.02
CA ILE A 34 2.21 4.07 0.20
C ILE A 34 0.99 4.76 0.80
N GLU A 35 -0.21 4.39 0.38
CA GLU A 35 -1.47 4.91 0.94
C GLU A 35 -1.63 4.53 2.42
N GLU A 36 -1.35 3.28 2.79
CA GLU A 36 -1.62 2.78 4.14
C GLU A 36 -0.48 3.05 5.13
N CYS A 37 0.77 3.02 4.66
CA CYS A 37 1.98 3.09 5.49
C CYS A 37 2.92 4.26 5.15
N GLY A 38 2.64 5.00 4.09
CA GLY A 38 3.45 6.15 3.70
C GLY A 38 3.25 7.38 4.60
N PRO A 39 4.03 8.44 4.35
CA PRO A 39 3.94 9.70 5.09
C PRO A 39 2.52 10.30 5.06
N PRO A 40 1.99 10.79 6.20
CA PRO A 40 0.59 11.23 6.31
C PRO A 40 0.16 12.31 5.30
N ASN A 41 1.08 13.17 4.89
CA ASN A 41 0.86 14.25 3.91
C ASN A 41 0.72 13.75 2.45
N LEU A 42 1.03 12.48 2.18
CA LEU A 42 0.96 11.87 0.86
C LEU A 42 -0.26 10.94 0.70
N VAL A 43 -0.79 10.39 1.80
CA VAL A 43 -1.94 9.46 1.84
C VAL A 43 -3.20 10.06 1.19
N HIS A 44 -3.47 11.34 1.40
CA HIS A 44 -4.66 12.02 0.83
C HIS A 44 -4.66 12.12 -0.71
N ARG A 45 -3.52 11.87 -1.38
CA ARG A 45 -3.34 12.11 -2.82
C ARG A 45 -3.54 10.87 -3.70
N LEU A 46 -3.42 9.66 -3.16
CA LEU A 46 -3.49 8.40 -3.92
C LEU A 46 -4.93 7.86 -4.06
N LEU A 47 -5.83 8.27 -3.17
CA LEU A 47 -7.25 7.88 -3.16
C LEU A 47 -8.02 8.16 -4.46
N SER A 48 -7.51 9.02 -5.34
CA SER A 48 -8.17 9.41 -6.59
C SER A 48 -8.00 8.44 -7.76
N LYS A 49 -7.11 7.42 -7.67
CA LYS A 49 -6.86 6.49 -8.80
C LYS A 49 -7.42 5.08 -8.66
N MET A 50 -7.95 4.69 -7.51
CA MET A 50 -8.45 3.32 -7.31
C MET A 50 -9.93 3.13 -7.64
N LYS A 51 -10.36 3.58 -8.83
CA LYS A 51 -11.67 3.23 -9.38
C LYS A 51 -11.68 1.93 -10.19
N HIS A 52 -10.54 1.28 -10.39
CA HIS A 52 -10.45 0.12 -11.28
C HIS A 52 -10.74 -1.25 -10.65
N LEU A 53 -10.96 -1.34 -9.33
CA LEU A 53 -11.38 -2.59 -8.69
C LEU A 53 -12.92 -2.74 -8.60
N ALA A 54 -13.68 -1.72 -9.03
CA ALA A 54 -15.14 -1.69 -8.95
C ALA A 54 -15.85 -2.04 -10.28
N ASN A 55 -15.13 -2.52 -11.29
CA ASN A 55 -15.73 -3.09 -12.49
C ASN A 55 -15.64 -4.61 -12.44
N VAL A 56 -16.41 -5.22 -11.53
CA VAL A 56 -16.60 -6.67 -11.53
C VAL A 56 -17.98 -6.95 -12.10
N ILE A 57 -17.97 -7.30 -13.38
CA ILE A 57 -18.98 -8.16 -13.98
C ILE A 57 -18.83 -9.52 -13.26
N GLU A 58 -19.78 -9.89 -12.39
CA GLU A 58 -20.07 -11.24 -11.83
C GLU A 58 -18.95 -12.22 -11.40
N ASP A 59 -17.66 -11.88 -11.42
CA ASP A 59 -16.57 -12.80 -11.08
C ASP A 59 -16.22 -12.78 -9.58
N LYS A 60 -15.84 -13.95 -9.06
CA LYS A 60 -15.39 -14.10 -7.67
C LYS A 60 -14.04 -13.38 -7.47
N PRO A 61 -13.83 -12.71 -6.33
CA PRO A 61 -12.56 -12.02 -6.07
C PRO A 61 -11.40 -13.02 -6.04
N THR A 62 -10.26 -12.58 -6.55
CA THR A 62 -8.99 -13.29 -6.50
C THR A 62 -8.47 -13.38 -5.06
N LEU A 63 -7.53 -14.30 -4.80
CA LEU A 63 -6.87 -14.42 -3.50
C LEU A 63 -6.10 -13.14 -3.13
N PHE A 64 -5.43 -12.53 -4.12
CA PHE A 64 -4.75 -11.25 -3.94
C PHE A 64 -5.71 -10.16 -3.44
N GLU A 65 -6.84 -9.96 -4.10
CA GLU A 65 -7.84 -8.98 -3.69
C GLU A 65 -8.38 -9.23 -2.28
N CYS A 66 -8.59 -10.50 -1.93
CA CYS A 66 -8.99 -10.88 -0.57
C CYS A 66 -7.91 -10.51 0.47
N ARG A 67 -6.63 -10.77 0.16
CA ARG A 67 -5.49 -10.42 1.02
C ARG A 67 -5.32 -8.90 1.16
N ILE A 68 -5.46 -8.14 0.07
CA ILE A 68 -5.44 -6.67 0.09
C ILE A 68 -6.56 -6.10 0.96
N LYS A 69 -7.77 -6.65 0.85
CA LYS A 69 -8.89 -6.24 1.70
C LYS A 69 -8.59 -6.45 3.18
N LEU A 70 -8.02 -7.60 3.55
CA LEU A 70 -7.61 -7.87 4.93
C LEU A 70 -6.52 -6.91 5.39
N PHE A 71 -5.50 -6.67 4.56
CA PHE A 71 -4.43 -5.72 4.86
C PHE A 71 -4.99 -4.35 5.25
N ARG A 72 -5.87 -3.78 4.42
CA ARG A 72 -6.52 -2.48 4.69
C ARG A 72 -7.35 -2.46 5.97
N GLN A 73 -8.09 -3.54 6.24
CA GLN A 73 -8.86 -3.65 7.48
C GLN A 73 -7.96 -3.73 8.72
N TRP A 74 -6.78 -4.37 8.58
CA TRP A 74 -5.83 -4.51 9.67
C TRP A 74 -5.02 -3.23 9.89
N SER A 75 -4.55 -2.58 8.83
CA SER A 75 -3.71 -1.37 8.87
C SER A 75 -4.39 -0.16 9.51
N GLN A 76 -5.71 -0.07 9.44
CA GLN A 76 -6.50 0.98 10.08
C GLN A 76 -6.29 1.07 11.60
N ASN A 77 -5.98 -0.05 12.25
CA ASN A 77 -5.79 -0.12 13.70
C ASN A 77 -4.32 -0.21 14.11
N TRP A 78 -3.39 -0.03 13.16
CA TRP A 78 -1.97 -0.05 13.44
C TRP A 78 -1.45 1.33 13.81
N SER A 79 -0.57 1.34 14.80
CA SER A 79 0.28 2.48 15.13
C SER A 79 1.26 2.77 13.98
N GLN A 80 1.81 3.99 13.96
CA GLN A 80 2.84 4.34 12.99
C GLN A 80 4.06 3.42 13.10
N GLN A 81 4.44 3.03 14.32
CA GLN A 81 5.55 2.10 14.55
C GLN A 81 5.32 0.74 13.86
N GLU A 82 4.09 0.20 13.91
CA GLU A 82 3.75 -1.07 13.26
C GLU A 82 3.78 -0.94 11.72
N LYS A 83 3.32 0.20 11.19
CA LYS A 83 3.39 0.51 9.74
C LYS A 83 4.85 0.64 9.27
N ASP A 84 5.67 1.35 10.04
CA ASP A 84 7.09 1.53 9.76
C ASP A 84 7.86 0.20 9.83
N HIS A 85 7.51 -0.64 10.81
CA HIS A 85 8.08 -1.98 10.94
C HIS A 85 7.74 -2.86 9.72
N LEU A 86 6.48 -2.86 9.26
CA LEU A 86 6.11 -3.59 8.05
C LEU A 86 6.91 -3.08 6.84
N LEU A 87 6.91 -1.77 6.62
CA LEU A 87 7.58 -1.15 5.48
C LEU A 87 9.08 -1.49 5.47
N SER A 88 9.74 -1.40 6.63
CA SER A 88 11.16 -1.75 6.78
C SER A 88 11.39 -3.22 6.43
N SER A 89 10.55 -4.12 6.95
CA SER A 89 10.65 -5.56 6.67
C SER A 89 10.49 -5.88 5.17
N ILE A 90 9.56 -5.21 4.49
CA ILE A 90 9.38 -5.37 3.04
C ILE A 90 10.61 -4.88 2.26
N LYS A 91 11.14 -3.70 2.62
CA LYS A 91 12.31 -3.12 1.95
C LYS A 91 13.57 -3.96 2.14
N GLU A 92 13.74 -4.54 3.33
CA GLU A 92 14.86 -5.45 3.61
C GLU A 92 14.75 -6.76 2.81
N ALA A 93 13.53 -7.26 2.61
CA ALA A 93 13.31 -8.50 1.89
C ALA A 93 13.38 -8.36 0.36
N ASP A 94 13.12 -7.17 -0.20
CA ASP A 94 13.11 -6.92 -1.65
C ASP A 94 13.65 -5.52 -1.99
N ALA A 95 14.93 -5.46 -2.34
CA ALA A 95 15.62 -4.21 -2.67
C ALA A 95 15.08 -3.54 -3.95
N ALA A 96 14.60 -4.31 -4.93
CA ALA A 96 14.03 -3.77 -6.15
C ALA A 96 12.67 -3.10 -5.87
N PHE A 97 11.86 -3.73 -5.02
CA PHE A 97 10.64 -3.12 -4.51
C PHE A 97 10.92 -1.86 -3.68
N ALA A 98 11.94 -1.89 -2.82
CA ALA A 98 12.36 -0.75 -2.02
C ALA A 98 12.71 0.47 -2.89
N GLN A 99 13.47 0.25 -3.96
CA GLN A 99 13.80 1.31 -4.93
C GLN A 99 12.54 1.89 -5.58
N LYS A 100 11.63 1.06 -6.07
CA LYS A 100 10.36 1.52 -6.66
C LYS A 100 9.53 2.34 -5.69
N TYR A 101 9.51 1.95 -4.41
CA TYR A 101 8.83 2.69 -3.35
C TYR A 101 9.43 4.09 -3.18
N ASP A 102 10.75 4.19 -3.05
CA ASP A 102 11.41 5.47 -2.83
C ASP A 102 11.32 6.40 -4.05
N GLU A 103 11.48 5.87 -5.26
CA GLU A 103 11.26 6.62 -6.51
C GLU A 103 9.84 7.16 -6.61
N LYS A 104 8.85 6.33 -6.27
CA LYS A 104 7.44 6.74 -6.30
C LYS A 104 7.15 7.80 -5.24
N LEU A 105 7.71 7.67 -4.04
CA LEU A 105 7.58 8.66 -2.98
C LEU A 105 8.17 10.01 -3.39
N LEU A 106 9.35 10.01 -4.01
CA LEU A 106 9.98 11.21 -4.58
C LEU A 106 9.13 11.81 -5.69
N SER A 107 8.57 10.99 -6.58
CA SER A 107 7.72 11.49 -7.67
C SER A 107 6.48 12.22 -7.14
N LEU A 108 5.91 11.74 -6.02
CA LEU A 108 4.74 12.34 -5.39
C LEU A 108 5.08 13.67 -4.69
N SER A 109 6.26 13.79 -4.05
CA SER A 109 6.69 15.04 -3.42
C SER A 109 6.99 16.16 -4.43
N HIS A 110 7.51 15.84 -5.62
CA HIS A 110 7.82 16.84 -6.64
C HIS A 110 6.57 17.42 -7.35
N THR A 111 5.42 16.73 -7.28
CA THR A 111 4.16 17.26 -7.84
C THR A 111 3.59 18.45 -7.07
N GLU A 112 4.13 18.78 -5.89
CA GLU A 112 3.73 19.94 -5.08
C GLU A 112 4.07 21.29 -5.74
N HIS A 113 5.10 21.34 -6.60
CA HIS A 113 5.57 22.62 -7.16
C HIS A 113 4.93 23.04 -8.49
N LYS A 114 4.21 22.16 -9.19
CA LYS A 114 3.68 22.49 -10.54
C LYS A 114 2.22 22.93 -10.58
N GLN A 115 1.48 22.80 -9.47
CA GLN A 115 0.05 23.18 -9.40
C GLN A 115 -0.16 24.66 -9.05
N SER A 116 0.87 25.38 -8.59
CA SER A 116 0.75 26.79 -8.16
C SER A 116 0.88 27.81 -9.29
N ASP A 117 1.26 27.42 -10.52
CA ASP A 117 1.54 28.33 -11.65
C ASP A 117 0.42 28.43 -12.70
N LYS A 118 -0.79 27.91 -12.43
CA LYS A 118 -1.93 27.97 -13.37
C LYS A 118 -3.19 28.66 -12.85
N LYS A 119 -3.03 29.58 -11.90
CA LYS A 119 -4.09 30.54 -11.51
C LYS A 119 -3.62 31.98 -11.68
N GLU A 120 -3.23 32.33 -12.89
CA GLU A 120 -3.26 33.72 -13.36
C GLU A 120 -3.21 33.67 -14.89
N ILE A 121 -4.39 33.80 -15.51
CA ILE A 121 -4.75 34.51 -16.75
C ILE A 121 -6.27 34.38 -16.88
#